data_AF-A0A4R6SJT5-F1
#
_entry.id   AF-A0A4R6SJT5-F1
#
_cell.length_a   1.000
_cell.length_b   1.000
_cell.length_c   1.000
_cell.angle_alpha   90.00
_cell.angle_beta   90.00
_cell.angle_gamma   90.00
#
_symmetry.space_group_name_H-M   'P 1'
#
loop_
_entity.id
_entity.type
_entity.pdbx_description
1 polymer ?
#
loop_
_entity_poly.entity_id
_entity_poly.type
_entity_poly.pdbx_seq_one_letter_code
_entity_poly.pdbx_strand_id
1 'polypeptide(L)'
;MRWVLGVVGLAVLGYGALLAIDTKPVLETGFWFVGGTILHDVVLAPAVGVVGWLVVRVVPAVWRAPVAVGAAITGVLALLTLPELVRRYPAPVNPGLHERNYLLALGISVAVVWVLVVAVGVVRTARARVPAE
;
A
#
# COMPACT_ATOMS: atom_id res chain seq x y z
N MET A 1 -11.11 -28.52 -1.62
CA MET A 1 -10.32 -27.27 -1.63
C MET A 1 -10.92 -26.16 -0.76
N ARG A 2 -12.14 -25.67 -1.03
CA ARG A 2 -12.73 -24.52 -0.29
C ARG A 2 -12.86 -24.74 1.22
N TRP A 3 -13.31 -25.92 1.64
CA TRP A 3 -13.42 -26.29 3.05
C TRP A 3 -12.06 -26.39 3.75
N VAL A 4 -11.04 -26.91 3.07
CA VAL A 4 -9.68 -26.98 3.60
C VAL A 4 -9.15 -25.56 3.86
N LEU A 5 -9.32 -24.65 2.90
CA LEU A 5 -8.94 -23.24 3.08
C LEU A 5 -9.73 -22.57 4.21
N GLY A 6 -11.03 -22.86 4.33
CA GLY A 6 -11.87 -22.35 5.41
C GLY A 6 -11.41 -22.84 6.78
N VAL A 7 -11.12 -24.14 6.92
CA VAL A 7 -10.62 -24.74 8.17
C VAL A 7 -9.25 -24.18 8.53
N VAL A 8 -8.34 -24.08 7.57
CA VAL A 8 -7.01 -23.48 7.79
C VAL A 8 -7.14 -22.01 8.22
N GLY A 9 -8.00 -21.24 7.55
CA GLY A 9 -8.25 -19.84 7.91
C GLY A 9 -8.79 -19.69 9.34
N LEU A 10 -9.77 -20.52 9.72
CA LEU A 10 -10.33 -20.52 11.07
C LEU A 10 -9.30 -20.97 12.12
N ALA A 11 -8.46 -21.97 11.81
CA ALA A 11 -7.38 -22.39 12.69
C ALA A 11 -6.34 -21.28 12.92
N VAL A 12 -5.95 -20.57 11.86
CA VAL A 12 -5.04 -19.41 11.95
C VAL A 12 -5.68 -18.26 12.73
N LEU A 13 -6.97 -17.97 12.49
CA LEU A 13 -7.71 -16.95 13.25
C LEU A 13 -7.74 -17.30 14.74
N GLY A 14 -8.08 -18.55 15.09
CA GLY A 14 -8.12 -19.04 16.47
C GLY A 14 -6.74 -18.97 17.14
N TYR A 15 -5.69 -19.37 16.43
CA TYR A 15 -4.32 -19.27 16.92
C TYR A 15 -3.90 -17.81 17.17
N GLY A 16 -4.21 -16.90 16.24
CA GLY A 16 -3.99 -15.47 16.42
C GLY A 16 -4.76 -14.89 17.61
N ALA A 17 -6.02 -15.31 17.81
CA ALA A 17 -6.82 -14.91 18.96
C ALA A 17 -6.24 -15.41 20.29
N LEU A 18 -5.72 -16.64 20.33
CA LEU A 18 -5.02 -17.17 21.52
C LEU A 18 -3.78 -16.33 21.84
N LEU A 19 -2.97 -15.99 20.84
CA LEU A 19 -1.81 -15.11 21.02
C LEU A 19 -2.20 -13.71 21.50
N ALA A 20 -3.35 -13.20 21.06
CA ALA A 20 -3.82 -11.87 21.43
C ALA A 20 -4.28 -11.77 22.90
N ILE A 21 -4.71 -12.86 23.53
CA ILE A 21 -5.16 -12.85 24.94
C ILE A 21 -4.04 -12.41 25.90
N ASP A 22 -2.81 -12.78 25.60
CA ASP A 22 -1.64 -12.44 26.42
C ASP A 22 -1.03 -11.07 26.08
N THR A 23 -1.53 -10.40 25.02
CA THR A 23 -1.01 -9.07 24.65
C THR A 23 -1.52 -7.99 25.59
N LYS A 24 -0.59 -7.24 26.19
CA LYS A 24 -0.90 -6.01 26.92
C LYS A 24 -0.27 -4.82 26.21
N PRO A 25 -1.00 -3.69 26.06
CA PRO A 25 -2.35 -3.45 26.58
C PRO A 25 -3.49 -3.86 25.59
N VAL A 26 -4.44 -4.67 26.08
CA VAL A 26 -5.49 -5.34 25.28
C VAL A 26 -6.39 -4.36 24.53
N LEU A 27 -6.71 -3.21 25.14
CA LEU A 27 -7.62 -2.23 24.54
C LEU A 27 -7.01 -1.53 23.33
N GLU A 28 -5.78 -1.01 23.42
CA GLU A 28 -5.10 -0.43 22.26
C GLU A 28 -4.87 -1.48 21.18
N THR A 29 -4.52 -2.71 21.54
CA THR A 29 -4.38 -3.82 20.59
C THR A 29 -5.70 -4.10 19.87
N GLY A 30 -6.82 -4.16 20.59
CA GLY A 30 -8.16 -4.31 20.02
C GLY A 30 -8.53 -3.15 19.09
N PHE A 31 -8.25 -1.91 19.49
CA PHE A 31 -8.44 -0.73 18.63
C PHE A 31 -7.58 -0.78 17.38
N TRP A 32 -6.37 -1.33 17.45
CA TRP A 32 -5.50 -1.47 16.28
C TRP A 32 -6.07 -2.50 15.29
N PHE A 33 -6.49 -3.67 15.78
CA PHE A 33 -7.08 -4.71 14.93
C PHE A 33 -8.38 -4.27 14.27
N VAL A 34 -9.30 -3.72 15.06
CA VAL A 34 -10.61 -3.30 14.58
C VAL A 34 -10.51 -1.99 13.80
N GLY A 35 -9.80 -1.00 14.37
CA GLY A 35 -9.64 0.32 13.76
C GLY A 35 -8.87 0.29 12.46
N GLY A 36 -7.82 -0.54 12.34
CA GLY A 36 -7.09 -0.74 11.08
C GLY A 36 -7.98 -1.31 9.98
N THR A 37 -8.81 -2.30 10.31
CA THR A 37 -9.74 -2.92 9.35
C THR A 37 -10.85 -1.94 8.94
N ILE A 38 -11.45 -1.23 9.90
CA ILE A 38 -12.46 -0.21 9.61
C ILE A 38 -11.87 0.92 8.76
N LEU A 39 -10.69 1.43 9.12
CA LEU A 39 -10.01 2.48 8.35
C LEU A 39 -9.71 1.99 6.93
N HIS A 40 -9.29 0.74 6.77
CA HIS A 40 -9.06 0.16 5.46
C HIS A 40 -10.33 0.15 4.61
N ASP A 41 -11.42 -0.42 5.13
CA ASP A 41 -12.64 -0.67 4.36
C ASP A 41 -13.44 0.62 4.10
N VAL A 42 -13.42 1.56 5.05
CA VAL A 42 -14.19 2.81 4.95
C VAL A 42 -13.41 3.92 4.27
N VAL A 43 -12.08 3.93 4.34
CA VAL A 43 -11.26 5.03 3.83
C VAL A 43 -10.33 4.58 2.71
N LEU A 44 -9.45 3.61 2.96
CA LEU A 44 -8.45 3.22 1.95
C LEU A 44 -9.09 2.59 0.71
N ALA A 45 -9.99 1.63 0.88
CA ALA A 45 -10.62 0.95 -0.24
C ALA A 45 -11.43 1.91 -1.12
N PRO A 46 -12.29 2.81 -0.58
CA PRO A 46 -12.95 3.83 -1.38
C PRO A 46 -11.98 4.81 -2.04
N ALA A 47 -10.94 5.28 -1.34
CA ALA A 47 -9.95 6.18 -1.90
C ALA A 47 -9.22 5.55 -3.09
N VAL A 48 -8.78 4.29 -2.95
CA VAL A 48 -8.15 3.52 -4.02
C VAL A 48 -9.13 3.32 -5.19
N GLY A 49 -10.41 3.04 -4.89
CA GLY A 49 -11.46 2.95 -5.91
C GLY A 49 -11.63 4.24 -6.70
N VAL A 50 -11.67 5.39 -6.03
CA VAL A 50 -11.75 6.72 -6.66
C VAL A 50 -10.52 7.00 -7.52
N VAL A 51 -9.31 6.70 -7.03
CA VAL A 51 -8.07 6.86 -7.81
C VAL A 51 -8.09 5.97 -9.05
N GLY A 52 -8.46 4.69 -8.91
CA GLY A 52 -8.58 3.78 -10.05
C GLY A 52 -9.61 4.25 -11.07
N TRP A 53 -10.76 4.73 -10.60
CA TRP A 53 -11.80 5.32 -11.45
C TRP A 53 -11.27 6.56 -12.21
N LEU A 54 -10.57 7.46 -11.54
CA LEU A 54 -9.94 8.64 -12.16
C LEU A 54 -8.90 8.22 -13.22
N VAL A 55 -8.07 7.22 -12.94
CA VAL A 55 -7.11 6.70 -13.91
C VAL A 55 -7.83 6.21 -15.17
N VAL A 56 -8.92 5.45 -15.04
CA VAL A 56 -9.67 4.98 -16.20
C VAL A 56 -10.30 6.14 -16.99
N ARG A 57 -10.78 7.18 -16.30
CA ARG A 57 -11.46 8.34 -16.91
C ARG A 57 -10.51 9.32 -17.60
N VAL A 58 -9.34 9.57 -17.02
CA VAL A 58 -8.43 10.65 -17.45
C VAL A 58 -7.25 10.13 -18.27
N VAL A 59 -6.78 8.91 -17.99
CA VAL A 59 -5.55 8.39 -18.59
C VAL A 59 -5.85 7.61 -19.88
N PRO A 60 -5.12 7.86 -20.99
CA PRO A 60 -5.25 7.10 -22.22
C PRO A 60 -5.03 5.59 -21.99
N ALA A 61 -5.75 4.74 -22.76
CA ALA A 61 -5.78 3.29 -22.53
C ALA A 61 -4.39 2.63 -22.40
N VAL A 62 -3.43 3.03 -23.24
CA VAL A 62 -2.05 2.51 -23.24
C VAL A 62 -1.31 2.79 -21.93
N TRP A 63 -1.69 3.88 -21.25
CA TRP A 63 -1.06 4.39 -20.03
C TRP A 63 -1.78 3.99 -18.74
N ARG A 64 -2.99 3.42 -18.82
CA ARG A 64 -3.78 3.08 -17.63
C ARG A 64 -3.07 2.12 -16.68
N ALA A 65 -2.51 1.02 -17.20
CA ALA A 65 -1.88 0.03 -16.32
C ALA A 65 -0.58 0.55 -15.66
N PRO A 66 0.37 1.19 -16.38
CA PRO A 66 1.55 1.77 -15.77
C PRO A 66 1.20 2.82 -14.71
N VAL A 67 0.25 3.71 -15.01
CA VAL A 67 -0.18 4.76 -14.07
C VAL A 67 -0.88 4.17 -12.85
N ALA A 68 -1.76 3.18 -13.02
CA ALA A 68 -2.42 2.51 -11.89
C ALA A 68 -1.41 1.82 -10.96
N VAL A 69 -0.43 1.12 -11.52
CA VAL A 69 0.65 0.48 -10.75
C VAL A 69 1.51 1.53 -10.03
N GLY A 70 1.91 2.59 -10.74
CA GLY A 70 2.68 3.69 -10.15
C GLY A 70 1.96 4.39 -9.00
N ALA A 71 0.66 4.65 -9.15
CA ALA A 71 -0.18 5.23 -8.11
C ALA A 71 -0.31 4.28 -6.89
N ALA A 72 -0.50 2.98 -7.12
CA ALA A 72 -0.56 2.00 -6.04
C ALA A 72 0.76 1.93 -5.25
N ILE A 73 1.90 1.86 -5.94
CA ILE A 73 3.22 1.86 -5.29
C ILE A 73 3.44 3.16 -4.53
N THR A 74 3.10 4.31 -5.12
CA THR A 74 3.19 5.61 -4.45
C THR A 74 2.35 5.65 -3.17
N GLY A 75 1.13 5.12 -3.21
CA GLY A 75 0.26 5.01 -2.04
C GLY A 75 0.87 4.14 -0.94
N VAL A 76 1.43 2.97 -1.29
CA VAL A 76 2.13 2.10 -0.32
C VAL A 76 3.34 2.82 0.28
N LEU A 77 4.18 3.46 -0.53
CA LEU A 77 5.32 4.23 -0.04
C LEU A 77 4.89 5.35 0.91
N ALA A 78 3.80 6.05 0.61
CA ALA A 78 3.24 7.07 1.49
C ALA A 78 2.71 6.50 2.81
N LEU A 79 2.06 5.32 2.79
CA LEU A 79 1.57 4.65 4.00
C LEU A 79 2.71 4.13 4.88
N LEU A 80 3.81 3.63 4.30
CA LEU A 80 5.03 3.30 5.03
C LEU A 80 5.74 4.57 5.54
N THR A 81 5.62 5.63 4.76
CA THR A 81 5.92 7.04 5.03
C THR A 81 5.46 7.56 6.39
N LEU A 82 4.14 7.44 6.54
CA LEU A 82 3.32 8.26 7.41
C LEU A 82 3.58 8.06 8.91
N PRO A 83 3.72 6.82 9.44
CA PRO A 83 3.94 6.61 10.87
C PRO A 83 5.25 7.25 11.36
N GLU A 84 6.29 7.23 10.51
CA GLU A 84 7.59 7.81 10.84
C GLU A 84 7.56 9.34 10.85
N LEU A 85 6.67 9.94 10.07
CA LEU A 85 6.48 11.39 10.03
C LEU A 85 5.62 11.90 11.20
N VAL A 86 4.64 11.10 11.65
CA VAL A 86 3.63 11.49 12.64
C VAL A 86 3.96 10.97 14.06
N ARG A 87 5.18 10.47 14.29
CA ARG A 87 5.62 9.82 15.55
C ARG A 87 5.07 10.48 16.82
N ARG A 88 4.05 9.85 17.40
CA ARG A 88 3.39 10.32 18.63
C ARG A 88 3.91 9.64 19.89
N TYR A 89 4.51 8.46 19.74
CA TYR A 89 5.12 7.67 20.81
C TYR A 89 6.44 7.05 20.32
N PRO A 90 7.57 7.78 20.40
CA PRO A 90 8.83 7.27 19.89
C PRO A 90 9.26 6.06 20.71
N ALA A 91 9.41 4.91 20.03
CA ALA A 91 10.22 3.83 20.56
C ALA A 91 11.66 4.34 20.80
N PRO A 92 12.48 3.64 21.60
CA PRO A 92 13.88 4.00 21.71
C PRO A 92 14.52 4.07 20.32
N VAL A 93 15.03 5.24 19.94
CA VAL A 93 16.45 5.37 19.61
C VAL A 93 17.06 4.32 18.68
N ASN A 94 16.41 3.80 17.63
CA ASN A 94 17.07 2.79 16.77
C ASN A 94 17.98 3.50 15.74
N PRO A 95 19.32 3.40 15.86
CA PRO A 95 20.25 4.09 14.99
C PRO A 95 20.02 3.73 13.52
N GLY A 96 20.07 4.73 12.64
CA GLY A 96 19.88 4.54 11.19
C GLY A 96 18.42 4.37 10.73
N LEU A 97 17.49 3.93 11.59
CA LEU A 97 16.06 3.95 11.29
C LEU A 97 15.48 5.33 11.63
N HIS A 98 15.72 5.84 12.83
CA HIS A 98 15.02 7.02 13.34
C HIS A 98 15.62 8.36 12.86
N GLU A 99 16.81 8.34 12.30
CA GLU A 99 17.61 9.54 11.94
C GLU A 99 17.54 9.90 10.46
N ARG A 100 16.78 9.15 9.66
CA ARG A 100 16.69 9.35 8.21
C ARG A 100 15.77 10.50 7.85
N ASN A 101 16.13 11.22 6.79
CA ASN A 101 15.22 12.16 6.13
C ASN A 101 14.18 11.37 5.31
N TYR A 102 13.07 11.04 5.97
CA TYR A 102 11.97 10.26 5.41
C TYR A 102 11.28 10.94 4.22
N LEU A 103 11.15 12.27 4.24
CA LEU A 103 10.56 13.02 3.13
C LEU A 103 11.45 12.97 1.88
N LEU A 104 12.76 13.11 2.06
CA LEU A 104 13.72 12.97 0.97
C LEU A 104 13.71 11.55 0.40
N ALA A 105 13.72 10.54 1.27
CA ALA A 105 13.66 9.13 0.84
C ALA A 105 12.36 8.80 0.10
N LEU A 106 11.22 9.30 0.58
CA LEU A 106 9.93 9.17 -0.09
C LEU A 106 9.96 9.86 -1.45
N GLY A 107 10.42 11.10 -1.51
CA GLY A 107 10.51 11.89 -2.75
C GLY A 107 11.37 11.20 -3.81
N ILE A 108 12.55 10.69 -3.44
CA ILE A 108 13.42 9.91 -4.35
C ILE A 108 12.72 8.64 -4.82
N SER A 109 12.10 7.88 -3.90
CA SER A 109 11.44 6.62 -4.24
C SER A 109 10.27 6.84 -5.20
N VAL A 110 9.45 7.86 -4.95
CA VAL A 110 8.35 8.26 -5.83
C VAL A 110 8.89 8.72 -7.18
N ALA A 111 9.96 9.53 -7.21
CA ALA A 111 10.57 9.97 -8.47
C ALA A 111 11.05 8.77 -9.32
N VAL A 112 11.73 7.79 -8.71
CA VAL A 112 12.17 6.56 -9.39
C VAL A 112 10.97 5.79 -9.96
N VAL A 113 9.90 5.61 -9.15
CA VAL A 113 8.68 4.93 -9.60
C VAL A 113 8.09 5.61 -10.84
N TRP A 114 7.95 6.94 -10.81
CA TRP A 114 7.32 7.67 -11.92
C TRP A 114 8.20 7.77 -13.17
N VAL A 115 9.53 7.77 -13.02
CA VAL A 115 10.45 7.59 -14.16
C VAL A 115 10.19 6.25 -14.85
N LEU A 116 10.03 5.16 -14.08
CA LEU A 116 9.73 3.85 -14.64
C LEU A 116 8.33 3.79 -15.28
N VAL A 117 7.32 4.43 -14.67
CA VAL A 117 5.97 4.55 -15.26
C VAL A 117 6.03 5.24 -16.62
N VAL A 118 6.78 6.35 -16.72
CA VAL A 118 6.97 7.09 -17.98
C VAL A 118 7.69 6.22 -19.00
N ALA A 119 8.81 5.60 -18.62
CA ALA A 119 9.57 4.74 -19.52
C ALA A 119 8.71 3.61 -20.10
N VAL A 120 7.96 2.90 -19.25
CA VAL A 120 7.05 1.83 -19.68
C VAL A 120 5.92 2.37 -20.56
N GLY A 121 5.30 3.48 -20.18
CA GLY A 121 4.23 4.09 -20.97
C GLY A 121 4.68 4.53 -22.36
N VAL A 122 5.88 5.10 -22.48
CA VAL A 122 6.50 5.45 -23.77
C VAL A 122 6.74 4.20 -24.61
N VAL A 123 7.37 3.16 -24.05
CA VAL A 123 7.63 1.90 -24.77
C VAL A 123 6.33 1.26 -25.26
N ARG A 124 5.27 1.24 -24.44
CA ARG A 124 3.97 0.69 -24.83
C ARG A 124 3.31 1.52 -25.93
N THR A 125 3.45 2.84 -25.87
CA THR A 125 2.93 3.74 -26.91
C THR A 125 3.67 3.56 -28.22
N ALA A 126 5.00 3.42 -28.20
CA ALA A 126 5.80 3.16 -29.38
C ALA A 126 5.41 1.81 -30.04
N ARG A 127 5.27 0.74 -29.23
CA ARG A 127 4.85 -0.58 -29.74
C ARG A 127 3.44 -0.59 -30.33
N ALA A 128 2.50 0.14 -29.74
CA ALA A 128 1.14 0.23 -30.27
C ALA A 128 1.05 0.96 -31.63
N ARG A 129 2.09 1.72 -31.99
CA ARG A 129 2.17 2.44 -33.28
C ARG A 129 2.83 1.63 -34.39
N VAL A 130 3.51 0.54 -34.07
CA VAL A 130 4.13 -0.36 -35.05
C VAL A 130 3.15 -1.51 -35.29
N PRO A 131 2.40 -1.54 -36.41
CA PRO A 131 1.55 -2.66 -36.75
C PRO A 131 2.40 -3.91 -36.91
N ALA A 132 1.90 -5.06 -36.45
CA ALA A 132 2.51 -6.34 -36.81
C ALA A 132 2.26 -6.56 -38.31
N GLU A 133 3.35 -6.62 -39.09
CA GLU A 133 3.33 -7.05 -40.50
C GLU A 133 2.80 -8.49 -40.64
#